data_AF-A0A925D8Q3-F1
#
_entry.id   AF-A0A925D8Q3-F1
#
_cell.length_a   1.000
_cell.length_b   1.000
_cell.length_c   1.000
_cell.angle_alpha   90.00
_cell.angle_beta   90.00
_cell.angle_gamma   90.00
#
_symmetry.space_group_name_H-M   'P 1'
#
loop_
_entity.id
_entity.type
_entity.pdbx_description
1 polymer ?
#
loop_
_entity_poly.entity_id
_entity_poly.type
_entity_poly.pdbx_seq_one_letter_code
_entity_poly.pdbx_strand_id
1 'polypeptide(L)'
;MRLPIYYVGTPAEVEHHARPLASDFDVRIAPPEELLRHAQPGDVCIFFNEFFPRFREVNHELVRRQCPSLYALDGILEWRCSWEFPPGISCLWSMRPVLSHKIACIGSSQARTLESWGNTGKCEVVGLPRMDGLLSRQPRQRDPSEPFTILVLTAKSAGFNEEQLQRTTQSLVDLKSWLDRNPTIRGTPLRAVWRITQGLETAVGIENSLRDTTGQDLAAALASTDAVITTASTSMLEGMLQGVPLALLDYHNCPHYVPAAWRITAAAHWDQVLPELLDPSPAKMAYQKSILQDALECSSPALPRLTQLIEGMHTLATKRIAAGLELSFPRRILPSPAGESLAHEISLDHALLFPANPAFAQKDFSRLQAELGDVRALNATVCAKLHAEKTDLAARLQESQALAEETRRRLDALQQEADLLRARERKSLRARLERLQGKAARLARSILRRESPTPANRRVA
;
A
#
# COMPACT_ATOMS: atom_id res chain seq x y z
N MET A 1 -6.67 32.27 3.10
CA MET A 1 -7.24 30.91 3.15
C MET A 1 -6.19 29.99 2.56
N ARG A 2 -5.87 28.84 3.19
CA ARG A 2 -4.91 27.90 2.61
C ARG A 2 -5.49 27.30 1.33
N LEU A 3 -4.65 27.04 0.34
CA LEU A 3 -5.06 26.41 -0.91
C LEU A 3 -5.53 24.97 -0.63
N PRO A 4 -6.76 24.58 -1.02
CA PRO A 4 -7.19 23.19 -0.93
C PRO A 4 -6.42 22.31 -1.90
N ILE A 5 -5.91 21.19 -1.40
CA ILE A 5 -5.33 20.12 -2.22
C ILE A 5 -5.91 18.77 -1.83
N TYR A 6 -6.07 17.88 -2.80
CA TYR A 6 -6.64 16.57 -2.59
C TYR A 6 -5.62 15.47 -2.81
N TYR A 7 -5.38 14.65 -1.80
CA TYR A 7 -4.68 13.38 -1.95
C TYR A 7 -5.68 12.28 -2.28
N VAL A 8 -5.47 11.61 -3.41
CA VAL A 8 -6.39 10.58 -3.89
C VAL A 8 -6.04 9.22 -3.26
N GLY A 9 -6.89 8.73 -2.37
CA GLY A 9 -6.68 7.48 -1.64
C GLY A 9 -7.33 7.48 -0.26
N THR A 10 -7.06 6.42 0.50
CA THR A 10 -7.45 6.33 1.91
C THR A 10 -6.36 6.88 2.84
N PRO A 11 -6.67 7.31 4.08
CA PRO A 11 -5.65 7.75 5.04
C PRO A 11 -4.51 6.73 5.22
N ALA A 12 -4.84 5.44 5.30
CA ALA A 12 -3.84 4.37 5.43
C ALA A 12 -2.83 4.33 4.26
N GLU A 13 -3.25 4.75 3.07
CA GLU A 13 -2.41 4.73 1.87
C GLU A 13 -1.55 5.98 1.73
N VAL A 14 -2.08 7.15 2.07
CA VAL A 14 -1.46 8.42 1.66
C VAL A 14 -1.22 9.43 2.78
N GLU A 15 -1.69 9.20 4.01
CA GLU A 15 -1.56 10.19 5.10
C GLU A 15 -0.09 10.54 5.37
N HIS A 16 0.79 9.55 5.35
CA HIS A 16 2.22 9.76 5.58
C HIS A 16 2.89 10.61 4.47
N HIS A 17 2.32 10.65 3.26
CA HIS A 17 2.74 11.56 2.19
C HIS A 17 2.08 12.93 2.25
N ALA A 18 0.87 13.00 2.79
CA ALA A 18 0.07 14.21 2.92
C ALA A 18 0.54 15.10 4.08
N ARG A 19 0.99 14.48 5.16
CA ARG A 19 1.37 15.15 6.41
C ARG A 19 2.40 16.27 6.22
N PRO A 20 3.47 16.13 5.42
CA PRO A 20 4.43 17.22 5.20
C PRO A 20 3.82 18.50 4.61
N LEU A 21 2.73 18.39 3.84
CA LEU A 21 2.06 19.53 3.20
C LEU A 21 0.99 20.19 4.08
N ALA A 22 0.62 19.59 5.21
CA ALA A 22 -0.47 20.08 6.06
C ALA A 22 -0.19 21.44 6.73
N SER A 23 1.08 21.89 6.77
CA SER A 23 1.43 23.22 7.23
C SER A 23 1.08 24.32 6.22
N ASP A 24 1.15 24.00 4.93
CA ASP A 24 1.12 24.97 3.84
C ASP A 24 -0.25 24.98 3.13
N PHE A 25 -0.93 23.82 3.11
CA PHE A 25 -2.16 23.59 2.37
C PHE A 25 -3.33 23.18 3.27
N ASP A 26 -4.56 23.33 2.76
CA ASP A 26 -5.76 22.67 3.30
C ASP A 26 -5.83 21.26 2.69
N VAL A 27 -5.10 20.33 3.30
CA VAL A 27 -4.91 18.98 2.77
C VAL A 27 -6.12 18.11 3.07
N ARG A 28 -6.72 17.56 2.02
CA ARG A 28 -7.88 16.66 2.10
C ARG A 28 -7.50 15.31 1.53
N ILE A 29 -7.70 14.23 2.28
CA ILE A 29 -7.55 12.87 1.79
C ILE A 29 -8.94 12.36 1.45
N ALA A 30 -9.15 11.96 0.20
CA ALA A 30 -10.44 11.48 -0.26
C ALA A 30 -10.28 10.23 -1.14
N PRO A 31 -11.11 9.19 -0.93
CA PRO A 31 -11.16 8.07 -1.84
C PRO A 31 -11.70 8.52 -3.22
N PRO A 32 -11.39 7.79 -4.30
CA PRO A 32 -11.73 8.19 -5.67
C PRO A 32 -13.20 8.61 -5.87
N GLU A 33 -14.15 7.89 -5.29
CA GLU A 33 -15.59 8.11 -5.40
C GLU A 33 -16.10 9.39 -4.70
N GLU A 34 -15.46 9.80 -3.62
CA GLU A 34 -15.80 11.03 -2.89
C GLU A 34 -15.13 12.24 -3.52
N LEU A 35 -13.90 12.06 -4.02
CA LEU A 35 -13.12 13.13 -4.62
C LEU A 35 -13.87 13.82 -5.77
N LEU A 36 -14.54 13.05 -6.62
CA LEU A 36 -15.34 13.59 -7.73
C LEU A 36 -16.56 14.40 -7.27
N ARG A 37 -16.99 14.31 -6.01
CA ARG A 37 -18.09 15.14 -5.49
C ARG A 37 -17.59 16.47 -4.93
N HIS A 38 -16.34 16.53 -4.52
CA HIS A 38 -15.79 17.65 -3.75
C HIS A 38 -14.81 18.51 -4.55
N ALA A 39 -13.98 17.91 -5.39
CA ALA A 39 -13.00 18.62 -6.20
C ALA A 39 -13.69 19.59 -7.17
N GLN A 40 -13.22 20.83 -7.17
CA GLN A 40 -13.66 21.91 -8.06
C GLN A 40 -12.60 22.19 -9.13
N PRO A 41 -12.98 22.78 -10.27
CA PRO A 41 -12.02 23.24 -11.28
C PRO A 41 -10.91 24.10 -10.65
N GLY A 42 -9.65 23.77 -10.94
CA GLY A 42 -8.48 24.44 -10.37
C GLY A 42 -7.92 23.81 -9.08
N ASP A 43 -8.65 22.93 -8.40
CA ASP A 43 -8.14 22.18 -7.24
C ASP A 43 -7.08 21.15 -7.67
N VAL A 44 -5.92 21.15 -7.00
CA VAL A 44 -4.83 20.22 -7.32
C VAL A 44 -5.07 18.87 -6.67
N CYS A 45 -5.11 17.81 -7.49
CA CYS A 45 -5.31 16.43 -7.08
C CYS A 45 -3.99 15.64 -7.21
N ILE A 46 -3.55 15.02 -6.13
CA ILE A 46 -2.25 14.35 -6.02
C ILE A 46 -2.46 12.83 -5.93
N PHE A 47 -1.79 12.11 -6.82
CA PHE A 47 -1.84 10.65 -6.94
C PHE A 47 -0.49 10.03 -6.58
N PHE A 48 -0.52 8.88 -5.91
CA PHE A 48 0.68 8.03 -5.66
C PHE A 48 0.62 6.68 -6.37
N ASN A 49 -0.56 6.29 -6.86
CA ASN A 49 -0.75 5.01 -7.55
C ASN A 49 -1.75 5.11 -8.71
N GLU A 50 -1.53 5.98 -9.69
CA GLU A 50 -2.49 6.16 -10.79
C GLU A 50 -2.57 4.98 -11.80
N PHE A 51 -1.75 3.95 -11.62
CA PHE A 51 -1.74 2.75 -12.46
C PHE A 51 -2.76 1.70 -12.03
N PHE A 52 -3.41 1.81 -10.86
CA PHE A 52 -4.56 0.96 -10.54
C PHE A 52 -5.84 1.51 -11.18
N PRO A 53 -6.76 0.63 -11.66
CA PRO A 53 -7.97 1.04 -12.37
C PRO A 53 -8.78 2.13 -11.67
N ARG A 54 -9.05 1.99 -10.36
CA ARG A 54 -9.85 2.96 -9.59
C ARG A 54 -9.27 4.38 -9.58
N PHE A 55 -7.94 4.51 -9.56
CA PHE A 55 -7.27 5.82 -9.56
C PHE A 55 -7.20 6.39 -10.97
N ARG A 56 -7.00 5.53 -11.96
CA ARG A 56 -6.90 5.88 -13.37
C ARG A 56 -8.19 6.50 -13.91
N GLU A 57 -9.33 5.88 -13.59
CA GLU A 57 -10.66 6.36 -14.00
C GLU A 57 -10.96 7.73 -13.42
N VAL A 58 -10.67 7.93 -12.14
CA VAL A 58 -10.88 9.23 -11.47
C VAL A 58 -9.93 10.30 -11.99
N ASN A 59 -8.67 9.98 -12.30
CA ASN A 59 -7.76 10.95 -12.92
C ASN A 59 -8.30 11.46 -14.26
N HIS A 60 -8.79 10.57 -15.13
CA HIS A 60 -9.41 10.97 -16.40
C HIS A 60 -10.58 11.94 -16.20
N GLU A 61 -11.43 11.68 -15.21
CA GLU A 61 -12.58 12.53 -14.94
C GLU A 61 -12.18 13.88 -14.32
N LEU A 62 -11.19 13.91 -13.43
CA LEU A 62 -10.64 15.16 -12.87
C LEU A 62 -10.00 16.03 -13.93
N VAL A 63 -9.25 15.43 -14.87
CA VAL A 63 -8.67 16.13 -16.02
C VAL A 63 -9.77 16.80 -16.85
N ARG A 64 -10.87 16.08 -17.17
CA ARG A 64 -12.02 16.66 -17.89
C ARG A 64 -12.65 17.83 -17.14
N ARG A 65 -12.68 17.77 -15.81
CA ARG A 65 -13.19 18.83 -14.93
C ARG A 65 -12.20 19.97 -14.69
N GLN A 66 -11.11 20.04 -15.46
CA GLN A 66 -10.10 21.08 -15.32
C GLN A 66 -9.44 21.11 -13.93
N CYS A 67 -9.36 19.94 -13.27
CA CYS A 67 -8.61 19.80 -12.02
C CYS A 67 -7.16 19.42 -12.36
N PRO A 68 -6.15 20.23 -11.99
CA PRO A 68 -4.75 19.84 -12.10
C PRO A 68 -4.48 18.53 -11.40
N SER A 69 -3.78 17.62 -12.06
CA SER A 69 -3.41 16.33 -11.50
C SER A 69 -1.90 16.16 -11.49
N LEU A 70 -1.37 15.82 -10.31
CA LEU A 70 0.04 15.61 -10.05
C LEU A 70 0.26 14.15 -9.62
N TYR A 71 1.11 13.42 -10.34
CA TYR A 71 1.57 12.11 -9.90
C TYR A 71 2.86 12.26 -9.09
N ALA A 72 2.80 12.04 -7.78
CA ALA A 72 3.94 12.10 -6.89
C ALA A 72 4.55 10.70 -6.73
N LEU A 73 5.79 10.53 -7.18
CA LEU A 73 6.48 9.26 -7.02
C LEU A 73 6.92 9.08 -5.56
N ASP A 74 6.49 7.98 -4.94
CA ASP A 74 6.99 7.54 -3.63
C ASP A 74 7.94 6.35 -3.77
N GLY A 75 9.04 6.57 -4.49
CA GLY A 75 10.14 5.62 -4.47
C GLY A 75 10.86 5.43 -5.79
N ILE A 76 11.77 4.46 -5.76
CA ILE A 76 12.55 4.13 -6.94
C ILE A 76 11.70 3.49 -8.04
N LEU A 77 11.99 3.80 -9.30
CA LEU A 77 11.59 2.94 -10.40
C LEU A 77 12.39 1.63 -10.28
N GLU A 78 11.70 0.50 -10.43
CA GLU A 78 12.30 -0.82 -10.38
C GLU A 78 11.87 -1.61 -11.63
N TRP A 79 12.79 -2.36 -12.22
CA TRP A 79 12.57 -3.02 -13.50
C TRP A 79 11.40 -4.00 -13.46
N ARG A 80 11.36 -4.90 -12.48
CA ARG A 80 10.31 -5.92 -12.41
C ARG A 80 8.94 -5.27 -12.16
N CYS A 81 8.86 -4.19 -11.39
CA CYS A 81 7.65 -3.36 -11.23
C CYS A 81 7.17 -2.78 -12.57
N SER A 82 8.09 -2.44 -13.46
CA SER A 82 7.77 -1.89 -14.78
C SER A 82 7.45 -2.96 -15.83
N TRP A 83 8.09 -4.12 -15.80
CA TRP A 83 8.06 -5.08 -16.91
C TRP A 83 7.48 -6.44 -16.58
N GLU A 84 7.47 -6.82 -15.30
CA GLU A 84 7.14 -8.16 -14.83
C GLU A 84 5.96 -8.16 -13.84
N PHE A 85 5.33 -7.00 -13.63
CA PHE A 85 4.18 -6.88 -12.75
C PHE A 85 2.99 -7.67 -13.31
N PRO A 86 2.27 -8.47 -12.49
CA PRO A 86 1.25 -9.36 -13.01
C PRO A 86 0.09 -8.60 -13.67
N PRO A 87 -0.38 -9.05 -14.84
CA PRO A 87 -1.55 -8.47 -15.49
C PRO A 87 -2.78 -8.59 -14.57
N GLY A 88 -3.61 -7.55 -14.55
CA GLY A 88 -4.87 -7.52 -13.79
C GLY A 88 -4.75 -6.99 -12.36
N ILE A 89 -3.54 -6.87 -11.80
CA ILE A 89 -3.31 -6.17 -10.53
C ILE A 89 -3.03 -4.69 -10.79
N SER A 90 -2.13 -4.37 -11.72
CA SER A 90 -1.90 -3.01 -12.21
C SER A 90 -2.23 -2.93 -13.71
N CYS A 91 -2.27 -1.71 -14.25
CA CYS A 91 -2.26 -1.57 -15.70
C CYS A 91 -0.94 -2.15 -16.25
N LEU A 92 -1.04 -2.85 -17.39
CA LEU A 92 0.10 -3.43 -18.14
C LEU A 92 1.22 -2.40 -18.42
N TRP A 93 0.89 -1.10 -18.33
CA TRP A 93 1.71 0.04 -18.75
C TRP A 93 1.95 1.01 -17.59
N SER A 94 2.36 0.47 -16.43
CA SER A 94 2.67 1.31 -15.26
C SER A 94 3.62 2.44 -15.69
N MET A 95 3.12 3.69 -15.54
CA MET A 95 3.81 4.94 -15.86
C MET A 95 4.17 5.19 -17.35
N ARG A 96 3.51 4.49 -18.31
CA ARG A 96 3.83 4.53 -19.76
C ARG A 96 2.61 4.85 -20.66
N PRO A 97 2.27 6.13 -20.87
CA PRO A 97 2.65 7.28 -20.06
C PRO A 97 1.75 7.42 -18.82
N VAL A 98 2.19 8.25 -17.90
CA VAL A 98 1.41 8.75 -16.76
C VAL A 98 0.27 9.65 -17.28
N LEU A 99 -0.92 9.48 -16.72
CA LEU A 99 -2.12 10.24 -17.05
C LEU A 99 -2.12 11.64 -16.46
N SER A 100 -1.55 11.80 -15.26
CA SER A 100 -1.45 13.09 -14.61
C SER A 100 -0.79 14.14 -15.51
N HIS A 101 -1.15 15.40 -15.27
CA HIS A 101 -0.60 16.52 -16.02
C HIS A 101 0.91 16.70 -15.76
N LYS A 102 1.33 16.46 -14.52
CA LYS A 102 2.71 16.55 -14.07
C LYS A 102 3.10 15.33 -13.23
N ILE A 103 4.41 15.12 -13.13
CA ILE A 103 5.03 14.07 -12.31
C ILE A 103 6.04 14.73 -11.38
N ALA A 104 5.89 14.60 -10.07
CA ALA A 104 6.93 14.94 -9.12
C ALA A 104 7.90 13.77 -9.01
N CYS A 105 9.02 13.86 -9.74
CA CYS A 105 10.08 12.86 -9.75
C CYS A 105 11.03 13.09 -8.57
N ILE A 106 11.52 11.99 -7.98
CA ILE A 106 12.43 12.11 -6.83
C ILE A 106 13.86 12.48 -7.25
N GLY A 107 14.25 12.22 -8.50
CA GLY A 107 15.59 12.53 -9.02
C GLY A 107 15.64 12.58 -10.55
N SER A 108 16.76 13.07 -11.07
CA SER A 108 16.96 13.30 -12.51
C SER A 108 16.99 12.02 -13.33
N SER A 109 17.59 10.95 -12.83
CA SER A 109 17.59 9.63 -13.49
C SER A 109 16.18 9.13 -13.79
N GLN A 110 15.29 9.16 -12.80
CA GLN A 110 13.89 8.77 -12.99
C GLN A 110 13.15 9.70 -13.96
N ALA A 111 13.40 11.01 -13.87
CA ALA A 111 12.80 11.95 -14.79
C ALA A 111 13.19 11.62 -16.24
N ARG A 112 14.47 11.33 -16.51
CA ARG A 112 14.94 10.91 -17.84
C ARG A 112 14.30 9.60 -18.30
N THR A 113 14.22 8.60 -17.42
CA THR A 113 13.55 7.33 -17.71
C THR A 113 12.06 7.51 -18.03
N LEU A 114 11.34 8.31 -17.23
CA LEU A 114 9.92 8.55 -17.46
C LEU A 114 9.67 9.40 -18.71
N GLU A 115 10.52 10.39 -19.00
CA GLU A 115 10.43 11.16 -20.23
C GLU A 115 10.61 10.25 -21.46
N SER A 116 11.57 9.33 -21.45
CA SER A 116 11.73 8.35 -22.54
C SER A 116 10.52 7.40 -22.66
N TRP A 117 9.76 7.21 -21.58
CA TRP A 117 8.52 6.42 -21.51
C TRP A 117 7.27 7.19 -22.00
N GLY A 118 7.45 8.30 -22.69
CA GLY A 118 6.37 9.11 -23.26
C GLY A 118 5.84 10.20 -22.32
N ASN A 119 6.56 10.50 -21.22
CA ASN A 119 6.20 11.58 -20.29
C ASN A 119 6.97 12.89 -20.56
N THR A 120 7.44 13.11 -21.78
CA THR A 120 8.18 14.32 -22.17
C THR A 120 7.47 15.59 -21.69
N GLY A 121 8.15 16.39 -20.88
CA GLY A 121 7.63 17.65 -20.36
C GLY A 121 6.65 17.55 -19.20
N LYS A 122 6.37 16.33 -18.69
CA LYS A 122 5.57 16.15 -17.47
C LYS A 122 6.41 16.07 -16.21
N CYS A 123 7.65 15.62 -16.30
CA CYS A 123 8.52 15.40 -15.14
C CYS A 123 9.01 16.71 -14.51
N GLU A 124 8.95 16.80 -13.19
CA GLU A 124 9.49 17.90 -12.39
C GLU A 124 10.33 17.26 -11.28
N VAL A 125 11.62 17.61 -11.19
CA VAL A 125 12.52 17.01 -10.19
C VAL A 125 12.34 17.73 -8.86
N VAL A 126 11.77 17.04 -7.88
CA VAL A 126 11.37 17.61 -6.59
C VAL A 126 12.20 17.06 -5.43
N GLY A 127 12.63 15.80 -5.50
CA GLY A 127 13.14 15.07 -4.34
C GLY A 127 12.03 14.30 -3.65
N LEU A 128 12.26 13.87 -2.40
CA LEU A 128 11.29 13.10 -1.63
C LEU A 128 11.10 13.70 -0.22
N PRO A 129 9.99 14.42 0.07
CA PRO A 129 9.82 15.16 1.32
C PRO A 129 10.01 14.34 2.60
N ARG A 130 9.64 13.06 2.60
CA ARG A 130 9.86 12.19 3.78
C ARG A 130 11.33 11.93 4.11
N MET A 131 12.25 12.24 3.19
CA MET A 131 13.70 12.15 3.39
C MET A 131 14.32 13.48 3.82
N ASP A 132 13.58 14.59 3.88
CA ASP A 132 14.15 15.90 4.23
C ASP A 132 14.82 15.90 5.61
N GLY A 133 14.24 15.16 6.57
CA GLY A 133 14.82 14.98 7.91
C GLY A 133 16.09 14.13 7.97
N LEU A 134 16.49 13.52 6.85
CA LEU A 134 17.71 12.71 6.74
C LEU A 134 18.90 13.51 6.19
N LEU A 135 18.66 14.66 5.52
CA LEU A 135 19.68 15.45 4.83
C LEU A 135 20.80 15.97 5.74
N SER A 136 20.48 16.26 7.01
CA SER A 136 21.42 16.83 7.98
C SER A 136 22.14 15.78 8.83
N ARG A 137 21.80 14.50 8.67
CA ARG A 137 22.37 13.44 9.50
C ARG A 137 23.77 13.08 9.02
N GLN A 138 24.68 12.92 9.98
CA GLN A 138 26.01 12.42 9.71
C GLN A 138 26.02 10.88 9.70
N PRO A 139 26.86 10.25 8.87
CA PRO A 139 27.10 8.81 8.96
C PRO A 139 27.54 8.43 10.38
N ARG A 140 27.08 7.28 10.84
CA ARG A 140 27.55 6.73 12.12
C ARG A 140 29.06 6.50 12.05
N GLN A 141 29.75 6.83 13.13
CA GLN A 141 31.11 6.36 13.38
C GLN A 141 31.03 5.13 14.30
N ARG A 142 31.43 3.96 13.79
CA ARG A 142 31.46 2.71 14.55
C ARG A 142 32.65 2.71 15.50
N ASP A 143 32.44 2.30 16.75
CA ASP A 143 33.56 2.02 17.65
C ASP A 143 34.23 0.70 17.22
N PRO A 144 35.57 0.61 17.15
CA PRO A 144 36.26 -0.62 16.75
C PRO A 144 35.88 -1.86 17.57
N SER A 145 35.46 -1.70 18.83
CA SER A 145 35.01 -2.77 19.72
C SER A 145 33.59 -3.26 19.45
N GLU A 146 32.78 -2.48 18.74
CA GLU A 146 31.41 -2.85 18.39
C GLU A 146 31.39 -3.83 17.21
N PRO A 147 30.43 -4.77 17.18
CA PRO A 147 30.24 -5.64 16.01
C PRO A 147 29.84 -4.81 14.78
N PHE A 148 30.39 -5.19 13.63
CA PHE A 148 29.98 -4.64 12.34
C PHE A 148 28.55 -5.08 12.03
N THR A 149 27.64 -4.12 12.06
CA THR A 149 26.20 -4.33 11.97
C THR A 149 25.72 -4.13 10.54
N ILE A 150 25.19 -5.20 9.94
CA ILE A 150 24.66 -5.22 8.58
C ILE A 150 23.14 -5.22 8.64
N LEU A 151 22.51 -4.22 8.03
CA LEU A 151 21.06 -4.18 7.87
C LEU A 151 20.69 -4.88 6.56
N VAL A 152 19.91 -5.95 6.67
CA VAL A 152 19.40 -6.72 5.54
C VAL A 152 17.94 -6.36 5.31
N LEU A 153 17.63 -5.86 4.12
CA LEU A 153 16.30 -5.37 3.74
C LEU A 153 15.78 -6.07 2.48
N THR A 154 14.46 -6.20 2.39
CA THR A 154 13.77 -6.47 1.11
C THR A 154 12.80 -5.35 0.79
N ALA A 155 12.54 -5.12 -0.49
CA ALA A 155 11.40 -4.34 -0.94
C ALA A 155 10.10 -4.95 -0.38
N LYS A 156 9.04 -4.14 -0.27
CA LYS A 156 7.72 -4.57 0.19
C LYS A 156 7.14 -5.73 -0.63
N SER A 157 7.46 -5.78 -1.93
CA SER A 157 7.15 -6.88 -2.82
C SER A 157 8.46 -7.43 -3.38
N ALA A 158 8.97 -8.50 -2.76
CA ALA A 158 10.28 -9.05 -3.13
C ALA A 158 10.21 -9.97 -4.36
N GLY A 159 9.01 -10.41 -4.72
CA GLY A 159 8.67 -11.10 -5.97
C GLY A 159 7.17 -11.00 -6.27
N PHE A 160 6.81 -11.15 -7.54
CA PHE A 160 5.44 -11.11 -8.06
C PHE A 160 4.88 -12.49 -8.42
N ASN A 161 5.76 -13.49 -8.52
CA ASN A 161 5.41 -14.88 -8.76
C ASN A 161 6.27 -15.79 -7.88
N GLU A 162 5.94 -17.09 -7.90
CA GLU A 162 6.60 -18.08 -7.05
C GLU A 162 8.09 -18.22 -7.37
N GLU A 163 8.48 -18.24 -8.65
CA GLU A 163 9.88 -18.32 -9.08
C GLU A 163 10.70 -17.15 -8.54
N GLN A 164 10.16 -15.93 -8.63
CA GLN A 164 10.83 -14.74 -8.13
C GLN A 164 10.95 -14.77 -6.59
N LEU A 165 9.90 -15.22 -5.89
CA LEU A 165 9.95 -15.36 -4.44
C LEU A 165 10.97 -16.42 -4.02
N GLN A 166 11.04 -17.56 -4.71
CA GLN A 166 12.03 -18.60 -4.47
C GLN A 166 13.46 -18.06 -4.69
N ARG A 167 13.69 -17.32 -5.78
CA ARG A 167 15.00 -16.74 -6.08
C ARG A 167 15.44 -15.69 -5.05
N THR A 168 14.52 -14.81 -4.63
CA THR A 168 14.78 -13.86 -3.53
C THR A 168 15.06 -14.62 -2.22
N THR A 169 14.25 -15.63 -1.89
CA THR A 169 14.47 -16.47 -0.70
C THR A 169 15.86 -17.10 -0.71
N GLN A 170 16.27 -17.68 -1.85
CA GLN A 170 17.59 -18.30 -2.01
C GLN A 170 18.71 -17.30 -1.73
N SER A 171 18.60 -16.06 -2.24
CA SER A 171 19.60 -15.02 -2.00
C SER A 171 19.77 -14.67 -0.51
N LEU A 172 18.69 -14.75 0.27
CA LEU A 172 18.70 -14.50 1.72
C LEU A 172 19.24 -15.71 2.49
N VAL A 173 18.89 -16.94 2.06
CA VAL A 173 19.44 -18.19 2.62
C VAL A 173 20.95 -18.26 2.41
N ASP A 174 21.44 -17.87 1.23
CA ASP A 174 22.87 -17.85 0.93
C ASP A 174 23.61 -16.83 1.78
N LEU A 175 23.04 -15.63 1.98
CA LEU A 175 23.58 -14.62 2.89
C LEU A 175 23.63 -15.12 4.33
N LYS A 176 22.53 -15.69 4.84
CA LYS A 176 22.48 -16.26 6.19
C LYS A 176 23.54 -17.34 6.38
N SER A 177 23.61 -18.28 5.44
CA SER A 177 24.57 -19.38 5.47
C SER A 177 26.02 -18.90 5.38
N TRP A 178 26.26 -17.77 4.70
CA TRP A 178 27.58 -17.14 4.67
C TRP A 178 27.92 -16.49 6.01
N LEU A 179 26.99 -15.74 6.62
CA LEU A 179 27.17 -15.09 7.92
C LEU A 179 27.40 -16.11 9.05
N ASP A 180 26.67 -17.23 9.03
CA ASP A 180 26.80 -18.30 10.04
C ASP A 180 28.18 -18.98 9.97
N ARG A 181 28.72 -19.15 8.75
CA ARG A 181 30.06 -19.73 8.53
C ARG A 181 31.19 -18.73 8.78
N ASN A 182 30.91 -17.44 8.66
CA ASN A 182 31.88 -16.36 8.79
C ASN A 182 31.43 -15.36 9.86
N PRO A 183 31.45 -15.73 11.16
CA PRO A 183 30.99 -14.85 12.24
C PRO A 183 31.87 -13.62 12.43
N THR A 184 33.03 -13.57 11.78
CA THR A 184 33.94 -12.42 11.78
C THR A 184 34.49 -12.14 10.38
N ILE A 185 34.79 -10.88 10.08
CA ILE A 185 35.55 -10.46 8.90
C ILE A 185 36.78 -9.71 9.36
N ARG A 186 37.97 -10.19 8.99
CA ARG A 186 39.25 -9.59 9.42
C ARG A 186 39.31 -9.39 10.95
N GLY A 187 38.78 -10.34 11.71
CA GLY A 187 38.70 -10.29 13.17
C GLY A 187 37.58 -9.40 13.76
N THR A 188 36.83 -8.67 12.93
CA THR A 188 35.68 -7.87 13.38
C THR A 188 34.43 -8.75 13.48
N PRO A 189 33.76 -8.86 14.64
CA PRO A 189 32.51 -9.61 14.76
C PRO A 189 31.40 -9.05 13.88
N LEU A 190 30.60 -9.94 13.28
CA LEU A 190 29.45 -9.57 12.48
C LEU A 190 28.15 -9.63 13.29
N ARG A 191 27.23 -8.71 12.99
CA ARG A 191 25.84 -8.75 13.45
C ARG A 191 24.91 -8.43 12.29
N ALA A 192 23.96 -9.29 12.00
CA ALA A 192 22.91 -9.00 11.00
C ALA A 192 21.62 -8.54 11.69
N VAL A 193 21.02 -7.48 11.18
CA VAL A 193 19.68 -7.01 11.54
C VAL A 193 18.79 -7.20 10.32
N TRP A 194 17.76 -8.03 10.45
CA TRP A 194 16.92 -8.43 9.33
C TRP A 194 15.59 -7.69 9.36
N ARG A 195 15.24 -6.99 8.27
CA ARG A 195 13.92 -6.40 8.04
C ARG A 195 13.42 -6.85 6.68
N ILE A 196 12.90 -8.07 6.63
CA ILE A 196 12.39 -8.66 5.39
C ILE A 196 10.87 -8.77 5.44
N THR A 197 10.23 -8.90 4.29
CA THR A 197 8.76 -8.85 4.17
C THR A 197 8.19 -10.13 3.57
N GLN A 198 6.86 -10.23 3.48
CA GLN A 198 6.14 -11.32 2.79
C GLN A 198 6.40 -12.73 3.38
N GLY A 199 6.70 -12.85 4.66
CA GLY A 199 6.91 -14.14 5.32
C GLY A 199 8.26 -14.80 4.99
N LEU A 200 9.14 -14.09 4.27
CA LEU A 200 10.47 -14.58 3.91
C LEU A 200 11.30 -14.93 5.16
N GLU A 201 11.06 -14.26 6.29
CA GLU A 201 11.69 -14.55 7.58
C GLU A 201 11.45 -15.97 8.07
N THR A 202 10.24 -16.49 7.84
CA THR A 202 9.89 -17.86 8.21
C THR A 202 10.58 -18.84 7.27
N ALA A 203 10.59 -18.55 5.97
CA ALA A 203 11.23 -19.40 4.96
C ALA A 203 12.76 -19.47 5.12
N VAL A 204 13.40 -18.37 5.51
CA VAL A 204 14.86 -18.27 5.72
C VAL A 204 15.26 -18.75 7.13
N GLY A 205 14.32 -18.81 8.08
CA GLY A 205 14.57 -19.24 9.46
C GLY A 205 15.34 -18.19 10.27
N ILE A 206 14.88 -16.93 10.22
CA ILE A 206 15.50 -15.80 10.92
C ILE A 206 14.50 -15.04 11.78
N GLU A 207 15.00 -14.37 12.82
CA GLU A 207 14.21 -13.42 13.59
C GLU A 207 14.13 -12.09 12.85
N ASN A 208 12.92 -11.63 12.58
CA ASN A 208 12.66 -10.39 11.85
C ASN A 208 12.54 -9.22 12.84
N SER A 209 13.31 -8.16 12.63
CA SER A 209 13.25 -6.94 13.43
C SER A 209 12.27 -5.90 12.87
N LEU A 210 11.56 -6.21 11.79
CA LEU A 210 10.54 -5.34 11.21
C LEU A 210 9.33 -5.24 12.15
N ARG A 211 9.14 -4.09 12.79
CA ARG A 211 7.99 -3.83 13.67
C ARG A 211 6.93 -2.98 12.98
N ASP A 212 7.36 -2.11 12.07
CA ASP A 212 6.50 -1.18 11.36
C ASP A 212 7.04 -0.86 9.95
N THR A 213 6.12 -0.60 9.02
CA THR A 213 6.37 -0.13 7.65
C THR A 213 6.26 1.39 7.48
N THR A 214 5.94 2.17 8.54
CA THR A 214 5.80 3.66 8.47
C THR A 214 7.12 4.42 8.25
N GLY A 215 8.25 3.73 8.11
CA GLY A 215 9.57 4.32 7.83
C GLY A 215 10.34 4.83 9.06
N GLN A 216 9.68 5.15 10.18
CA GLN A 216 10.36 5.56 11.41
C GLN A 216 11.29 4.46 11.96
N ASP A 217 10.81 3.23 11.90
CA ASP A 217 11.53 2.04 12.32
C ASP A 217 12.77 1.78 11.42
N LEU A 218 12.69 2.10 10.12
CA LEU A 218 13.85 2.03 9.21
C LEU A 218 14.89 3.10 9.53
N ALA A 219 14.47 4.34 9.80
CA ALA A 219 15.39 5.42 10.16
C ALA A 219 16.16 5.13 11.47
N ALA A 220 15.52 4.46 12.43
CA ALA A 220 16.17 3.99 13.66
C ALA A 220 17.16 2.85 13.38
N ALA A 221 16.78 1.88 12.55
CA ALA A 221 17.69 0.80 12.15
C ALA A 221 18.93 1.33 11.42
N LEU A 222 18.77 2.25 10.46
CA LEU A 222 19.88 2.86 9.72
C LEU A 222 20.86 3.62 10.64
N ALA A 223 20.36 4.29 11.68
CA ALA A 223 21.21 5.02 12.63
C ALA A 223 22.17 4.11 13.42
N SER A 224 21.88 2.81 13.50
CA SER A 224 22.67 1.81 14.24
C SER A 224 23.33 0.77 13.34
N THR A 225 23.43 1.05 12.05
CA THR A 225 23.94 0.14 11.02
C THR A 225 25.23 0.67 10.41
N ASP A 226 26.14 -0.23 10.05
CA ASP A 226 27.43 0.07 9.42
C ASP A 226 27.44 -0.24 7.92
N ALA A 227 26.59 -1.15 7.45
CA ALA A 227 26.36 -1.41 6.02
C ALA A 227 24.93 -1.89 5.73
N VAL A 228 24.43 -1.61 4.52
CA VAL A 228 23.11 -2.07 4.06
C VAL A 228 23.26 -3.09 2.94
N ILE A 229 22.51 -4.20 3.03
CA ILE A 229 22.28 -5.13 1.93
C ILE A 229 20.78 -5.14 1.67
N THR A 230 20.37 -4.75 0.47
CA THR A 230 18.94 -4.62 0.14
C THR A 230 18.63 -5.06 -1.27
N THR A 231 17.45 -5.63 -1.50
CA THR A 231 16.89 -5.67 -2.86
C THR A 231 16.55 -4.26 -3.33
N ALA A 232 16.34 -4.07 -4.63
CA ALA A 232 15.97 -2.78 -5.20
C ALA A 232 14.74 -2.18 -4.51
N SER A 233 14.93 -1.08 -3.76
CA SER A 233 13.86 -0.37 -3.04
C SER A 233 14.28 1.05 -2.70
N THR A 234 13.33 1.87 -2.27
CA THR A 234 13.60 3.25 -1.83
C THR A 234 14.52 3.32 -0.60
N SER A 235 14.60 2.26 0.20
CA SER A 235 15.54 2.15 1.31
C SER A 235 17.01 2.20 0.87
N MET A 236 17.29 1.92 -0.41
CA MET A 236 18.62 2.16 -0.99
C MET A 236 19.03 3.62 -0.85
N LEU A 237 18.14 4.53 -1.25
CA LEU A 237 18.40 5.96 -1.20
C LEU A 237 18.54 6.45 0.23
N GLU A 238 17.75 5.91 1.16
CA GLU A 238 17.87 6.25 2.58
C GLU A 238 19.24 5.86 3.15
N GLY A 239 19.73 4.65 2.87
CA GLY A 239 21.06 4.21 3.29
C GLY A 239 22.18 5.03 2.65
N MET A 240 22.10 5.27 1.33
CA MET A 240 23.06 6.11 0.61
C MET A 240 23.10 7.54 1.15
N LEU A 241 21.94 8.11 1.48
CA LEU A 241 21.81 9.46 2.01
C LEU A 241 22.43 9.60 3.41
N GLN A 242 22.41 8.53 4.21
CA GLN A 242 23.13 8.47 5.49
C GLN A 242 24.64 8.16 5.32
N GLY A 243 25.14 8.06 4.09
CA GLY A 243 26.53 7.72 3.81
C GLY A 243 26.94 6.30 4.22
N VAL A 244 25.97 5.39 4.35
CA VAL A 244 26.22 3.99 4.71
C VAL A 244 26.58 3.21 3.43
N PRO A 245 27.67 2.42 3.41
CA PRO A 245 28.00 1.58 2.26
C PRO A 245 26.87 0.58 1.99
N LEU A 246 26.45 0.50 0.72
CA LEU A 246 25.25 -0.25 0.33
C LEU A 246 25.51 -1.23 -0.81
N ALA A 247 25.13 -2.49 -0.61
CA ALA A 247 25.05 -3.49 -1.65
C ALA A 247 23.62 -3.77 -2.11
N LEU A 248 23.44 -3.78 -3.43
CA LEU A 248 22.22 -4.25 -4.08
C LEU A 248 22.25 -5.78 -4.20
N LEU A 249 21.30 -6.43 -3.54
CA LEU A 249 21.02 -7.86 -3.62
C LEU A 249 20.06 -8.12 -4.80
N ASP A 250 20.58 -8.70 -5.87
CA ASP A 250 19.80 -8.97 -7.07
C ASP A 250 20.22 -10.28 -7.75
N TYR A 251 19.65 -11.39 -7.28
CA TYR A 251 19.85 -12.69 -7.94
C TYR A 251 19.05 -12.82 -9.24
N HIS A 252 18.13 -11.90 -9.52
CA HIS A 252 17.32 -11.91 -10.75
C HIS A 252 18.10 -11.41 -11.97
N ASN A 253 19.22 -10.69 -11.75
CA ASN A 253 20.05 -10.10 -12.80
C ASN A 253 19.24 -9.18 -13.74
N CYS A 254 18.28 -8.45 -13.18
CA CYS A 254 17.46 -7.50 -13.92
C CYS A 254 18.23 -6.19 -14.16
N PRO A 255 17.85 -5.39 -15.18
CA PRO A 255 18.34 -4.02 -15.32
C PRO A 255 18.02 -3.16 -14.08
N HIS A 256 18.89 -2.20 -13.76
CA HIS A 256 18.72 -1.30 -12.61
C HIS A 256 18.57 0.14 -13.05
N TYR A 257 17.46 0.78 -12.68
CA TYR A 257 17.27 2.22 -12.87
C TYR A 257 17.99 3.04 -11.79
N VAL A 258 18.21 2.45 -10.62
CA VAL A 258 19.08 2.98 -9.57
C VAL A 258 20.13 1.91 -9.26
N PRO A 259 21.37 2.05 -9.78
CA PRO A 259 22.44 1.10 -9.49
C PRO A 259 22.94 1.23 -8.05
N ALA A 260 23.87 0.36 -7.65
CA ALA A 260 24.62 0.50 -6.40
C ALA A 260 26.11 0.28 -6.67
N ALA A 261 26.96 0.86 -5.81
CA ALA A 261 28.42 0.71 -5.91
C ALA A 261 28.88 -0.74 -5.61
N TRP A 262 28.09 -1.48 -4.83
CA TRP A 262 28.26 -2.91 -4.59
C TRP A 262 27.04 -3.69 -5.09
N ARG A 263 27.29 -4.83 -5.73
CA ARG A 263 26.25 -5.70 -6.29
C ARG A 263 26.51 -7.14 -5.93
N ILE A 264 25.46 -7.83 -5.51
CA ILE A 264 25.51 -9.24 -5.13
C ILE A 264 24.43 -9.96 -5.93
N THR A 265 24.86 -10.69 -6.95
CA THR A 265 23.97 -11.38 -7.90
C THR A 265 24.10 -12.90 -7.86
N ALA A 266 25.04 -13.41 -7.06
CA ALA A 266 25.26 -14.83 -6.83
C ALA A 266 25.99 -15.07 -5.51
N ALA A 267 25.95 -16.31 -5.00
CA ALA A 267 26.56 -16.68 -3.73
C ALA A 267 28.08 -16.50 -3.71
N ALA A 268 28.74 -16.65 -4.86
CA ALA A 268 30.18 -16.47 -4.99
C ALA A 268 30.64 -15.02 -4.71
N HIS A 269 29.74 -14.04 -4.69
CA HIS A 269 30.12 -12.63 -4.51
C HIS A 269 30.29 -12.24 -3.03
N TRP A 270 29.83 -13.05 -2.08
CA TRP A 270 29.84 -12.69 -0.66
C TRP A 270 31.25 -12.45 -0.12
N ASP A 271 32.20 -13.34 -0.46
CA ASP A 271 33.60 -13.26 0.00
C ASP A 271 34.32 -12.01 -0.49
N GLN A 272 33.87 -11.43 -1.61
CA GLN A 272 34.42 -10.19 -2.15
C GLN A 272 33.70 -8.97 -1.54
N VAL A 273 32.37 -8.96 -1.56
CA VAL A 273 31.58 -7.75 -1.26
C VAL A 273 31.56 -7.43 0.23
N LEU A 274 31.42 -8.42 1.11
CA LEU A 274 31.28 -8.16 2.55
C LEU A 274 32.54 -7.52 3.17
N PRO A 275 33.77 -7.96 2.86
CA PRO A 275 34.97 -7.26 3.30
C PRO A 275 35.09 -5.83 2.78
N GLU A 276 34.61 -5.55 1.56
CA GLU A 276 34.59 -4.19 1.02
C GLU A 276 33.52 -3.31 1.68
N LEU A 277 32.40 -3.87 2.15
CA LEU A 277 31.41 -3.10 2.91
C LEU A 277 31.95 -2.73 4.31
N LEU A 278 32.76 -3.61 4.92
CA LEU A 278 33.43 -3.35 6.20
C LEU A 278 34.45 -2.20 6.09
N ASP A 279 35.17 -2.15 4.98
CA ASP A 279 36.25 -1.20 4.72
C ASP A 279 36.10 -0.60 3.29
N PRO A 280 35.09 0.27 3.09
CA PRO A 280 34.74 0.75 1.76
C PRO A 280 35.78 1.74 1.25
N SER A 281 36.27 1.51 0.03
CA SER A 281 37.23 2.43 -0.58
C SER A 281 36.61 3.82 -0.80
N PRO A 282 37.38 4.92 -0.64
CA PRO A 282 36.88 6.26 -0.90
C PRO A 282 36.30 6.44 -2.30
N ALA A 283 36.86 5.75 -3.30
CA ALA A 283 36.38 5.78 -4.68
C ALA A 283 34.97 5.18 -4.83
N LYS A 284 34.67 4.04 -4.18
CA LYS A 284 33.33 3.44 -4.21
C LYS A 284 32.30 4.28 -3.47
N MET A 285 32.68 4.87 -2.34
CA MET A 285 31.81 5.82 -1.63
C MET A 285 31.52 7.09 -2.44
N ALA A 286 32.52 7.63 -3.14
CA ALA A 286 32.32 8.76 -4.05
C ALA A 286 31.38 8.39 -5.21
N TYR A 287 31.53 7.20 -5.79
CA TYR A 287 30.63 6.69 -6.83
C TYR A 287 29.20 6.51 -6.30
N GLN A 288 29.02 5.92 -5.11
CA GLN A 288 27.70 5.82 -4.46
C GLN A 288 27.05 7.19 -4.28
N LYS A 289 27.82 8.21 -3.85
CA LYS A 289 27.32 9.58 -3.73
C LYS A 289 26.88 10.16 -5.08
N SER A 290 27.62 9.90 -6.17
CA SER A 290 27.20 10.34 -7.50
C SER A 290 25.91 9.65 -7.97
N ILE A 291 25.74 8.36 -7.66
CA ILE A 291 24.49 7.64 -7.95
C ILE A 291 23.34 8.28 -7.17
N LEU A 292 23.53 8.54 -5.87
CA LEU A 292 22.51 9.17 -5.03
C LEU A 292 22.07 10.53 -5.60
N GLN A 293 23.02 11.40 -5.99
CA GLN A 293 22.70 12.74 -6.51
C GLN A 293 21.91 12.71 -7.82
N ASP A 294 22.06 11.66 -8.63
CA ASP A 294 21.28 11.47 -9.85
C ASP A 294 19.94 10.75 -9.59
N ALA A 295 19.91 9.85 -8.60
CA ALA A 295 18.72 9.10 -8.20
C ALA A 295 17.75 9.89 -7.31
N LEU A 296 18.26 10.85 -6.55
CA LEU A 296 17.53 11.66 -5.58
C LEU A 296 18.04 13.10 -5.62
N GLU A 297 17.14 14.04 -5.87
CA GLU A 297 17.39 15.45 -5.68
C GLU A 297 17.37 15.77 -4.18
N CYS A 298 18.57 15.80 -3.59
CA CYS A 298 18.80 15.98 -2.16
C CYS A 298 19.79 17.13 -1.87
N SER A 299 19.98 18.07 -2.80
CA SER A 299 20.85 19.25 -2.56
C SER A 299 20.22 20.25 -1.57
N SER A 300 18.90 20.20 -1.45
CA SER A 300 18.09 20.94 -0.48
C SER A 300 16.83 20.13 -0.13
N PRO A 301 16.07 20.51 0.91
CA PRO A 301 14.79 19.88 1.23
C PRO A 301 13.83 19.88 0.03
N ALA A 302 13.13 18.76 -0.17
CA ALA A 302 12.18 18.54 -1.25
C ALA A 302 10.83 19.22 -1.01
N LEU A 303 10.40 19.37 0.25
CA LEU A 303 9.10 19.95 0.59
C LEU A 303 8.88 21.34 -0.05
N PRO A 304 9.81 22.31 0.04
CA PRO A 304 9.64 23.61 -0.62
C PRO A 304 9.45 23.53 -2.14
N ARG A 305 10.17 22.62 -2.82
CA ARG A 305 10.01 22.41 -4.28
C ARG A 305 8.65 21.80 -4.61
N LEU A 306 8.17 20.86 -3.79
CA LEU A 306 6.84 20.27 -3.96
C LEU A 306 5.75 21.33 -3.78
N THR A 307 5.86 22.14 -2.73
CA THR A 307 4.97 23.28 -2.45
C THR A 307 4.94 24.24 -3.65
N GLN A 308 6.11 24.65 -4.15
CA GLN A 308 6.22 25.54 -5.32
C GLN A 308 5.59 24.93 -6.58
N LEU A 309 5.75 23.62 -6.81
CA LEU A 309 5.15 22.94 -7.95
C LEU A 309 3.61 22.98 -7.87
N ILE A 310 3.05 22.64 -6.70
CA ILE A 310 1.61 22.62 -6.46
C ILE A 310 1.01 24.02 -6.64
N GLU A 311 1.62 25.05 -6.05
CA GLU A 311 1.19 26.44 -6.19
C GLU A 311 1.29 26.93 -7.63
N GLY A 312 2.37 26.58 -8.33
CA GLY A 312 2.56 26.88 -9.74
C GLY A 312 1.48 26.24 -10.62
N MET A 313 1.16 24.96 -10.36
CA MET A 313 0.08 24.26 -11.05
C MET A 313 -1.28 24.91 -10.81
N HIS A 314 -1.62 25.20 -9.55
CA HIS A 314 -2.87 25.87 -9.23
C HIS A 314 -2.98 27.25 -9.90
N THR A 315 -1.93 28.06 -9.80
CA THR A 315 -1.91 29.41 -10.37
C THR A 315 -2.12 29.38 -11.89
N LEU A 316 -1.45 28.48 -12.60
CA LEU A 316 -1.60 28.31 -14.04
C LEU A 316 -3.01 27.82 -14.40
N ALA A 317 -3.55 26.88 -13.63
CA ALA A 317 -4.89 26.34 -13.84
C ALA A 317 -5.97 27.41 -13.69
N THR A 318 -5.95 28.14 -12.59
CA THR A 318 -6.90 29.24 -12.32
C THR A 318 -6.87 30.28 -13.43
N LYS A 319 -5.67 30.67 -13.90
CA LYS A 319 -5.53 31.61 -15.03
C LYS A 319 -6.15 31.08 -16.33
N ARG A 320 -5.92 29.80 -16.66
CA ARG A 320 -6.46 29.19 -17.89
C ARG A 320 -7.98 29.02 -17.81
N ILE A 321 -8.49 28.57 -16.68
CA ILE A 321 -9.93 28.41 -16.43
C ILE A 321 -10.64 29.76 -16.52
N ALA A 322 -10.10 30.81 -15.90
CA ALA A 322 -10.66 32.16 -15.99
C ALA A 322 -10.67 32.70 -17.44
N ALA A 323 -9.74 32.25 -18.27
CA ALA A 323 -9.69 32.58 -19.69
C ALA A 323 -10.55 31.66 -20.58
N GLY A 324 -11.26 30.67 -20.01
CA GLY A 324 -12.03 29.69 -20.77
C GLY A 324 -11.18 28.74 -21.61
N LEU A 325 -9.90 28.55 -21.26
CA LEU A 325 -8.97 27.70 -21.98
C LEU A 325 -8.85 26.32 -21.33
N GLU A 326 -8.66 25.29 -22.15
CA GLU A 326 -8.35 23.94 -21.68
C GLU A 326 -7.04 23.93 -20.88
N LEU A 327 -7.01 23.18 -19.78
CA LEU A 327 -5.87 23.08 -18.90
C LEU A 327 -4.64 22.51 -19.62
N SER A 328 -3.55 23.26 -19.60
CA SER A 328 -2.24 22.81 -20.07
C SER A 328 -1.14 23.48 -19.25
N PHE A 329 0.00 22.82 -19.16
CA PHE A 329 1.14 23.25 -18.36
C PHE A 329 2.39 23.39 -19.23
N PRO A 330 3.29 24.33 -18.90
CA PRO A 330 4.58 24.44 -19.56
C PRO A 330 5.41 23.18 -19.32
N ARG A 331 6.43 22.93 -20.15
CA ARG A 331 7.33 21.78 -20.02
C ARG A 331 7.98 21.69 -18.62
N ARG A 332 8.29 22.83 -18.02
CA ARG A 332 8.83 22.95 -16.67
C ARG A 332 8.07 24.05 -15.91
N ILE A 333 7.64 23.74 -14.70
CA ILE A 333 7.10 24.71 -13.75
C ILE A 333 8.18 25.12 -12.76
N LEU A 334 9.01 24.17 -12.32
CA LEU A 334 10.12 24.44 -11.42
C LEU A 334 11.36 24.91 -12.19
N PRO A 335 12.20 25.76 -11.58
CA PRO A 335 13.51 26.07 -12.13
C PRO A 335 14.39 24.80 -12.15
N SER A 336 15.16 24.62 -13.22
CA SER A 336 16.08 23.48 -13.32
C SER A 336 17.23 23.64 -12.31
N PRO A 337 17.52 22.65 -11.45
CA PRO A 337 18.55 22.76 -10.42
C PRO A 337 19.97 22.90 -10.98
N ALA A 338 20.24 22.33 -12.14
CA ALA A 338 21.40 22.62 -12.97
C ALA A 338 20.89 23.16 -14.30
N GLY A 339 21.55 24.16 -14.90
CA GLY A 339 21.17 24.78 -16.18
C GLY A 339 21.28 23.81 -17.36
N GLU A 340 20.54 22.70 -17.30
CA GLU A 340 20.65 21.55 -18.17
C GLU A 340 20.17 21.87 -19.57
N SER A 341 21.07 21.59 -20.51
CA SER A 341 20.78 21.40 -21.92
C SER A 341 19.62 20.42 -22.06
N LEU A 342 18.56 20.85 -22.76
CA LEU A 342 17.39 20.05 -23.10
C LEU A 342 17.86 18.67 -23.57
N ALA A 343 17.53 17.61 -22.82
CA ALA A 343 17.78 16.25 -23.25
C ALA A 343 17.26 16.06 -24.68
N HIS A 344 18.10 15.49 -25.56
CA HIS A 344 17.67 15.04 -26.87
C HIS A 344 16.44 14.15 -26.72
N GLU A 345 15.41 14.36 -27.55
CA GLU A 345 14.19 13.53 -27.58
C GLU A 345 14.54 12.11 -28.03
N ILE A 346 15.06 11.29 -27.12
CA ILE A 346 15.14 9.85 -27.30
C ILE A 346 13.74 9.32 -26.98
N SER A 347 12.87 9.32 -27.98
CA SER A 347 11.58 8.66 -27.90
C SER A 347 11.80 7.14 -27.96
N LEU A 348 11.23 6.40 -27.01
CA LEU A 348 11.24 4.94 -27.08
C LEU A 348 10.36 4.46 -28.25
N ASP A 349 10.92 3.58 -29.07
CA ASP A 349 10.13 2.87 -30.07
C ASP A 349 9.33 1.75 -29.40
N HIS A 350 8.08 2.05 -29.04
CA HIS A 350 7.19 1.07 -28.41
C HIS A 350 6.93 -0.16 -29.31
N ALA A 351 7.02 -0.04 -30.64
CA ALA A 351 6.86 -1.19 -31.53
C ALA A 351 8.05 -2.15 -31.40
N LEU A 352 9.26 -1.61 -31.22
CA LEU A 352 10.46 -2.41 -30.95
C LEU A 352 10.39 -3.09 -29.58
N LEU A 353 9.88 -2.39 -28.55
CA LEU A 353 9.84 -2.91 -27.18
C LEU A 353 8.76 -3.97 -26.96
N PHE A 354 7.66 -3.91 -27.71
CA PHE A 354 6.51 -4.81 -27.56
C PHE A 354 6.10 -5.43 -28.90
N PRO A 355 7.00 -6.19 -29.56
CA PRO A 355 6.76 -6.69 -30.91
C PRO A 355 5.59 -7.67 -30.97
N ALA A 356 5.28 -8.34 -29.86
CA ALA A 356 4.16 -9.26 -29.75
C ALA A 356 2.81 -8.57 -29.49
N ASN A 357 2.79 -7.26 -29.20
CA ASN A 357 1.56 -6.54 -28.90
C ASN A 357 1.15 -5.66 -30.12
N PRO A 358 0.12 -6.06 -30.87
CA PRO A 358 -0.27 -5.37 -32.11
C PRO A 358 -0.70 -3.92 -31.88
N ALA A 359 -1.08 -3.52 -30.66
CA ALA A 359 -1.45 -2.15 -30.33
C ALA A 359 -0.31 -1.14 -30.59
N PHE A 360 0.95 -1.56 -30.46
CA PHE A 360 2.11 -0.67 -30.68
C PHE A 360 2.65 -0.71 -32.11
N ALA A 361 2.24 -1.70 -32.91
CA ALA A 361 2.52 -1.70 -34.35
C ALA A 361 1.57 -0.75 -35.12
N GLN A 362 0.43 -0.41 -34.52
CA GLN A 362 -0.60 0.41 -35.15
C GLN A 362 -0.24 1.91 -35.06
N LYS A 363 0.27 2.47 -36.16
CA LYS A 363 0.54 3.92 -36.29
C LYS A 363 -0.68 4.73 -36.75
N ASP A 364 -1.78 4.06 -37.07
CA ASP A 364 -3.01 4.68 -37.52
C ASP A 364 -3.82 5.18 -36.31
N PHE A 365 -3.63 6.47 -36.00
CA PHE A 365 -4.28 7.13 -34.89
C PHE A 365 -5.81 7.14 -35.05
N SER A 366 -6.33 7.27 -36.27
CA SER A 366 -7.77 7.26 -36.55
C SER A 366 -8.37 5.90 -36.25
N ARG A 367 -7.68 4.82 -36.63
CA ARG A 367 -8.09 3.45 -36.29
C ARG A 367 -8.04 3.20 -34.79
N LEU A 368 -7.00 3.64 -34.09
CA LEU A 368 -6.92 3.54 -32.62
C LEU A 368 -8.05 4.31 -31.93
N GLN A 369 -8.40 5.50 -32.44
CA GLN A 369 -9.54 6.26 -31.92
C GLN A 369 -10.87 5.54 -32.12
N ALA A 370 -11.07 4.90 -33.28
CA ALA A 370 -12.25 4.08 -33.57
C ALA A 370 -12.30 2.83 -32.67
N GLU A 371 -11.22 2.06 -32.59
CA GLU A 371 -11.11 0.88 -31.72
C GLU A 371 -11.31 1.25 -30.24
N LEU A 372 -10.77 2.39 -29.80
CA LEU A 372 -11.02 2.92 -28.45
C LEU A 372 -12.48 3.33 -28.25
N GLY A 373 -13.12 3.90 -29.28
CA GLY A 373 -14.55 4.20 -29.30
C GLY A 373 -15.40 2.93 -29.12
N ASP A 374 -15.09 1.88 -29.88
CA ASP A 374 -15.76 0.58 -29.81
C ASP A 374 -15.57 -0.09 -28.45
N VAL A 375 -14.34 -0.10 -27.92
CA VAL A 375 -14.04 -0.63 -26.58
C VAL A 375 -14.80 0.17 -25.51
N ARG A 376 -14.91 1.50 -25.64
CA ARG A 376 -15.71 2.33 -24.71
C ARG A 376 -17.20 1.99 -24.80
N ALA A 377 -17.75 1.80 -25.99
CA ALA A 377 -19.14 1.40 -26.18
C ALA A 377 -19.41 0.00 -25.62
N LEU A 378 -18.48 -0.95 -25.83
CA LEU A 378 -18.55 -2.29 -25.26
C LEU A 378 -18.48 -2.24 -23.73
N ASN A 379 -17.54 -1.48 -23.15
CA ASN A 379 -17.44 -1.32 -21.71
C ASN A 379 -18.71 -0.70 -21.12
N ALA A 380 -19.27 0.33 -21.77
CA ALA A 380 -20.54 0.91 -21.33
C ALA A 380 -21.67 -0.14 -21.32
N THR A 381 -21.71 -1.01 -22.33
CA THR A 381 -22.67 -2.12 -22.41
C THR A 381 -22.46 -3.14 -21.31
N VAL A 382 -21.21 -3.55 -21.05
CA VAL A 382 -20.87 -4.51 -19.98
C VAL A 382 -21.20 -3.92 -18.60
N CYS A 383 -20.86 -2.66 -18.36
CA CYS A 383 -21.19 -1.97 -17.12
C CYS A 383 -22.71 -1.87 -16.91
N ALA A 384 -23.49 -1.59 -17.95
CA ALA A 384 -24.96 -1.57 -17.87
C ALA A 384 -25.51 -2.96 -17.50
N LYS A 385 -24.97 -4.03 -18.09
CA LYS A 385 -25.33 -5.42 -17.74
C LYS A 385 -25.00 -5.76 -16.29
N LEU A 386 -23.78 -5.47 -15.84
CA LEU A 386 -23.35 -5.70 -14.46
C LEU A 386 -24.20 -4.91 -13.45
N HIS A 387 -24.59 -3.68 -13.80
CA HIS A 387 -25.46 -2.87 -12.94
C HIS A 387 -26.88 -3.47 -12.84
N ALA A 388 -27.42 -3.97 -13.96
CA ALA A 388 -28.70 -4.67 -13.97
C ALA A 388 -28.64 -5.96 -13.12
N GLU A 389 -27.59 -6.77 -13.27
CA GLU A 389 -27.39 -7.99 -12.47
C GLU A 389 -27.23 -7.68 -10.97
N LYS A 390 -26.47 -6.63 -10.62
CA LYS A 390 -26.33 -6.19 -9.22
C LYS A 390 -27.68 -5.76 -8.63
N THR A 391 -28.50 -5.07 -9.40
CA THR A 391 -29.83 -4.61 -8.97
C THR A 391 -30.78 -5.80 -8.75
N ASP A 392 -30.77 -6.77 -9.66
CA ASP A 392 -31.53 -8.02 -9.52
C ASP A 392 -31.07 -8.83 -8.30
N LEU A 393 -29.76 -9.00 -8.10
CA LEU A 393 -29.22 -9.66 -6.90
C LEU A 393 -29.61 -8.95 -5.60
N ALA A 394 -29.60 -7.63 -5.58
CA ALA A 394 -30.04 -6.85 -4.42
C ALA A 394 -31.53 -7.05 -4.11
N ALA A 395 -32.39 -7.10 -5.15
CA ALA A 395 -33.80 -7.38 -4.99
C ALA A 395 -34.05 -8.80 -4.44
N ARG A 396 -33.36 -9.82 -4.98
CA ARG A 396 -33.43 -11.21 -4.49
C ARG A 396 -32.95 -11.34 -3.04
N LEU A 397 -31.92 -10.58 -2.65
CA LEU A 397 -31.43 -10.55 -1.28
C LEU A 397 -32.48 -9.96 -0.32
N GLN A 398 -33.14 -8.86 -0.71
CA GLN A 398 -34.23 -8.28 0.08
C GLN A 398 -35.42 -9.23 0.22
N GLU A 399 -35.81 -9.92 -0.85
CA GLU A 399 -36.87 -10.94 -0.80
C GLU A 399 -36.52 -12.09 0.15
N SER A 400 -35.27 -12.59 0.06
CA SER A 400 -34.76 -13.63 0.96
C SER A 400 -34.75 -13.17 2.43
N GLN A 401 -34.36 -11.91 2.70
CA GLN A 401 -34.41 -11.32 4.04
C GLN A 401 -35.84 -11.21 4.58
N ALA A 402 -36.79 -10.76 3.75
CA ALA A 402 -38.19 -10.68 4.13
C ALA A 402 -38.79 -12.07 4.47
N LEU A 403 -38.46 -13.09 3.67
CA LEU A 403 -38.88 -14.47 3.92
C LEU A 403 -38.26 -15.02 5.21
N ALA A 404 -37.00 -14.72 5.48
CA ALA A 404 -36.34 -15.11 6.73
C ALA A 404 -36.98 -14.46 7.96
N GLU A 405 -37.32 -13.16 7.87
CA GLU A 405 -38.05 -12.46 8.94
C GLU A 405 -39.45 -13.02 9.18
N GLU A 406 -40.19 -13.33 8.11
CA GLU A 406 -41.50 -13.97 8.23
C GLU A 406 -41.40 -15.35 8.88
N THR A 407 -40.42 -16.15 8.46
CA THR A 407 -40.16 -17.48 9.03
C THR A 407 -39.82 -17.37 10.52
N ARG A 408 -39.01 -16.38 10.91
CA ARG A 408 -38.68 -16.10 12.31
C ARG A 408 -39.92 -15.71 13.12
N ARG A 409 -40.78 -14.83 12.60
CA ARG A 409 -42.05 -14.46 13.25
C ARG A 409 -42.97 -15.66 13.44
N ARG A 410 -43.05 -16.57 12.46
CA ARG A 410 -43.83 -17.81 12.57
C ARG A 410 -43.27 -18.75 13.64
N LEU A 411 -41.93 -18.90 13.71
CA LEU A 411 -41.28 -19.69 14.75
C LEU A 411 -41.54 -19.10 16.15
N ASP A 412 -41.44 -17.78 16.31
CA ASP A 412 -41.71 -17.11 17.58
C ASP A 412 -43.18 -17.31 18.01
N ALA A 413 -44.13 -17.24 17.08
CA ALA A 413 -45.55 -17.49 17.34
C ALA A 413 -45.81 -18.95 17.76
N LEU A 414 -45.22 -19.93 17.07
CA LEU A 414 -45.31 -21.34 17.43
C LEU A 414 -44.69 -21.63 18.80
N GLN A 415 -43.57 -20.97 19.13
CA GLN A 415 -42.93 -21.08 20.42
C GLN A 415 -43.81 -20.53 21.55
N GLN A 416 -44.46 -19.38 21.34
CA GLN A 416 -45.42 -18.82 22.29
C GLN A 416 -46.63 -19.74 22.50
N GLU A 417 -47.17 -20.32 21.43
CA GLU A 417 -48.27 -21.29 21.52
C GLU A 417 -47.86 -22.54 22.30
N ALA A 418 -46.68 -23.09 22.03
CA ALA A 418 -46.13 -24.22 22.76
C ALA A 418 -45.97 -23.92 24.26
N ASP A 419 -45.51 -22.72 24.62
CA ASP A 419 -45.35 -22.31 26.01
C ASP A 419 -46.70 -22.10 26.72
N LEU A 420 -47.72 -21.60 26.01
CA LEU A 420 -49.10 -21.53 26.52
C LEU A 420 -49.70 -22.92 26.75
N LEU A 421 -49.47 -23.87 25.85
CA LEU A 421 -49.90 -25.27 26.01
C LEU A 421 -49.22 -25.91 27.23
N ARG A 422 -47.90 -25.76 27.37
CA ARG A 422 -47.15 -26.22 28.55
C ARG A 422 -47.67 -25.60 29.85
N ALA A 423 -48.02 -24.31 29.85
CA ALA A 423 -48.59 -23.64 31.01
C ALA A 423 -49.98 -24.19 31.38
N ARG A 424 -50.84 -24.45 30.37
CA ARG A 424 -52.16 -25.08 30.57
C ARG A 424 -52.03 -26.50 31.11
N GLU A 425 -51.11 -27.29 30.58
CA GLU A 425 -50.83 -28.64 31.08
C GLU A 425 -50.34 -28.61 32.54
N ARG A 426 -49.38 -27.74 32.87
CA ARG A 426 -48.90 -27.55 34.26
C ARG A 426 -50.04 -27.19 35.21
N LYS A 427 -50.93 -26.27 34.81
CA LYS A 427 -52.10 -25.88 35.60
C LYS A 427 -53.07 -27.05 35.81
N SER A 428 -53.32 -27.83 34.75
CA SER A 428 -54.16 -29.03 34.81
C SER A 428 -53.59 -30.11 35.74
N LEU A 429 -52.28 -30.39 35.62
CA LEU A 429 -51.56 -31.34 36.48
C LEU A 429 -51.58 -30.89 37.95
N ARG A 430 -51.37 -29.60 38.22
CA ARG A 430 -51.46 -29.04 39.58
C ARG A 430 -52.85 -29.21 40.19
N ALA A 431 -53.90 -28.87 39.44
CA ALA A 431 -55.29 -29.06 39.89
C ALA A 431 -55.65 -30.54 40.11
N ARG A 432 -55.03 -31.46 39.36
CA ARG A 432 -55.17 -32.91 39.58
C ARG A 432 -54.43 -33.35 40.85
N LEU A 433 -53.23 -32.84 41.09
CA LEU A 433 -52.44 -33.11 42.30
C LEU A 433 -53.17 -32.64 43.57
N GLU A 434 -53.68 -31.40 43.57
CA GLU A 434 -54.43 -30.84 44.70
C GLU A 434 -55.70 -31.65 45.01
N ARG A 435 -56.41 -32.13 43.98
CA ARG A 435 -57.55 -33.05 44.15
C ARG A 435 -57.14 -34.37 44.79
N LEU A 436 -56.00 -34.95 44.38
CA LEU A 436 -55.47 -36.19 44.96
C LEU A 436 -55.02 -35.99 46.42
N GLN A 437 -54.31 -34.91 46.72
CA GLN A 437 -53.92 -34.55 48.09
C GLN A 437 -55.14 -34.32 48.99
N GLY A 438 -56.16 -33.62 48.50
CA GLY A 438 -57.42 -33.41 49.22
C GLY A 438 -58.21 -34.72 49.46
N LYS A 439 -58.10 -35.71 48.57
CA LYS A 439 -58.63 -37.06 48.80
C LYS A 439 -57.81 -37.81 49.86
N ALA A 440 -56.48 -37.78 49.76
CA ALA A 440 -55.57 -38.41 50.73
C ALA A 440 -55.76 -37.85 52.15
N ALA A 441 -55.86 -36.53 52.31
CA ALA A 441 -56.08 -35.88 53.60
C ALA A 441 -57.45 -36.22 54.22
N ARG A 442 -58.48 -36.47 53.39
CA ARG A 442 -59.78 -36.96 53.86
C ARG A 442 -59.68 -38.41 54.33
N LEU A 443 -58.96 -39.25 53.57
CA LEU A 443 -58.70 -40.63 53.95
C LEU A 443 -57.95 -40.72 55.29
N ALA A 444 -56.88 -39.94 55.45
CA ALA A 444 -56.10 -39.86 56.69
C ALA A 444 -56.94 -39.41 57.90
N ARG A 445 -57.80 -38.39 57.74
CA ARG A 445 -58.73 -37.96 58.80
C ARG A 445 -59.76 -39.03 59.15
N SER A 446 -60.22 -39.82 58.19
CA SER A 446 -61.13 -40.94 58.44
C SER A 446 -60.45 -42.06 59.25
N ILE A 447 -59.16 -42.28 59.01
CA ILE A 447 -58.33 -43.23 59.77
C ILE A 447 -58.15 -42.72 61.21
N LEU A 448 -57.73 -41.47 61.39
CA LEU A 448 -57.56 -40.86 62.73
C LEU A 448 -58.85 -40.78 63.55
N ARG A 449 -60.02 -40.57 62.90
CA ARG A 449 -61.32 -40.61 63.60
C ARG A 449 -61.74 -42.01 64.05
N ARG A 450 -61.20 -43.07 63.44
CA ARG A 450 -61.40 -44.44 63.94
C ARG A 450 -60.52 -44.77 65.14
N GLU A 451 -59.53 -43.92 65.46
CA GLU A 451 -58.57 -44.13 66.54
C GLU A 451 -58.74 -43.18 67.74
N SER A 452 -59.77 -42.32 67.78
CA SER A 452 -60.04 -41.49 68.97
C SER A 452 -60.64 -42.33 70.11
N PRO A 453 -59.93 -42.54 71.24
CA PRO A 453 -60.43 -43.29 72.37
C PRO A 453 -61.46 -42.46 73.14
N THR A 454 -62.53 -43.13 73.55
CA THR A 454 -63.59 -42.61 74.42
C THR A 454 -62.98 -41.97 75.69
N PRO A 455 -63.32 -40.72 76.06
CA PRO A 455 -62.80 -40.11 77.27
C PRO A 455 -63.48 -40.75 78.49
N ALA A 456 -62.69 -41.50 79.25
CA ALA A 456 -63.06 -42.04 80.55
C ALA A 456 -63.13 -40.93 81.60
N ASN A 457 -64.29 -40.86 82.25
CA ASN A 457 -64.57 -40.39 83.61
C ASN A 457 -63.39 -39.80 84.42
N ARG A 458 -63.54 -38.53 84.82
CA ARG A 458 -63.06 -38.06 86.13
C ARG A 458 -64.15 -37.24 86.83
N ARG A 459 -64.56 -37.77 87.99
CA ARG A 459 -65.43 -37.20 89.01
C ARG A 459 -64.71 -36.15 89.87
N VAL A 460 -65.52 -35.50 90.72
CA VAL A 460 -65.24 -34.72 91.96
C VAL A 460 -65.24 -33.21 91.69
N ALA A 461 -66.11 -32.36 92.24
CA ALA A 461 -67.17 -32.46 93.25
C ALA A 461 -68.33 -31.51 92.87
#